data_AF-A0A497JWI8-F1
#
_entry.id   AF-A0A497JWI8-F1
#
_cell.length_a   1.000
_cell.length_b   1.000
_cell.length_c   1.000
_cell.angle_alpha   90.00
_cell.angle_beta   90.00
_cell.angle_gamma   90.00
#
_symmetry.space_group_name_H-M   'P 1'
#
loop_
_entity.id
_entity.type
_entity.pdbx_description
1 polymer ?
#
loop_
_entity_poly.entity_id
_entity_poly.type
_entity_poly.pdbx_seq_one_letter_code
_entity_poly.pdbx_strand_id
1 'polypeptide(L)'
;MGSAWKRSTFIGGLLPGGRVVGHEGVETVVEVREDVENVDVGDMVTTLGGPAFAEYYKTKGCNVVRMPSGIDDYTLWISEPPCMRR
;
A
#
# COMPACT_ATOMS: atom_id res chain seq x y z
N MET A 1 12.07 -19.12 20.01
CA MET A 1 10.59 -19.10 20.03
C MET A 1 10.15 -17.67 19.82
N GLY A 2 9.74 -17.30 18.60
CA GLY A 2 9.32 -15.93 18.27
C GLY A 2 7.81 -15.88 18.07
N SER A 3 7.11 -15.17 18.94
CA SER A 3 5.66 -14.98 18.87
C SER A 3 5.33 -14.02 17.74
N ALA A 4 4.67 -14.51 16.68
CA ALA A 4 4.12 -13.65 15.64
C ALA A 4 2.82 -13.01 16.14
N TRP A 5 2.84 -11.69 16.33
CA TRP A 5 1.63 -10.92 16.60
C TRP A 5 0.82 -10.77 15.31
N LYS A 6 -0.24 -11.57 15.14
CA LYS A 6 -1.25 -11.35 14.10
C LYS A 6 -2.47 -10.66 14.71
N ARG A 7 -2.55 -9.34 14.58
CA ARG A 7 -3.82 -8.61 14.77
C ARG A 7 -4.72 -8.94 13.59
N SER A 8 -5.84 -9.61 13.85
CA SER A 8 -6.82 -9.99 12.82
C SER A 8 -8.12 -9.22 13.09
N THR A 9 -8.43 -8.23 12.24
CA THR A 9 -9.71 -7.52 12.30
C THR A 9 -10.76 -8.32 11.55
N PHE A 10 -11.83 -8.73 12.23
CA PHE A 10 -12.93 -9.48 11.61
C PHE A 10 -14.03 -8.53 11.11
N ILE A 11 -14.20 -8.42 9.78
CA ILE A 11 -15.32 -7.70 9.15
C ILE A 11 -16.28 -8.74 8.55
N GLY A 12 -17.51 -8.83 9.06
CA GLY A 12 -18.49 -9.89 8.76
C GLY A 12 -19.16 -9.88 7.37
N GLY A 13 -18.39 -9.87 6.27
CA GLY A 13 -18.91 -9.87 4.90
C GLY A 13 -18.67 -11.16 4.09
N LEU A 14 -19.52 -11.37 3.06
CA LEU A 14 -19.66 -12.53 2.15
C LEU A 14 -18.79 -12.45 0.87
N LEU A 15 -17.69 -11.71 0.85
CA LEU A 15 -16.87 -11.61 -0.36
C LEU A 15 -15.94 -12.84 -0.51
N PRO A 16 -15.99 -13.58 -1.64
CA PRO A 16 -15.08 -14.68 -1.91
C PRO A 16 -13.65 -14.15 -2.17
N GLY A 17 -12.62 -14.86 -1.69
CA GLY A 17 -11.21 -14.53 -1.99
C GLY A 17 -10.31 -14.23 -0.79
N GLY A 18 -10.82 -14.31 0.44
CA GLY A 18 -10.05 -13.94 1.64
C GLY A 18 -10.07 -12.43 1.88
N ARG A 19 -9.89 -12.03 3.15
CA ARG A 19 -9.99 -10.63 3.57
C ARG A 19 -8.59 -10.04 3.68
N VAL A 20 -8.27 -9.08 2.84
CA VAL A 20 -7.21 -8.11 3.10
C VAL A 20 -7.91 -6.79 3.38
N VAL A 21 -7.76 -6.29 4.61
CA VAL A 21 -8.37 -5.02 5.04
C VAL A 21 -7.35 -3.89 4.85
N GLY A 22 -7.81 -2.77 4.31
CA GLY A 22 -6.97 -1.62 3.96
C GLY A 22 -6.36 -1.80 2.57
N HIS A 23 -7.16 -1.83 1.51
CA HIS A 23 -6.66 -2.03 0.14
C HIS A 23 -6.02 -0.79 -0.50
N GLU A 24 -6.00 0.35 0.19
CA GLU A 24 -5.48 1.63 -0.28
C GLU A 24 -4.68 2.25 0.86
N GLY A 25 -3.56 2.89 0.52
CA GLY A 25 -2.68 3.52 1.49
C GLY A 25 -1.92 4.70 0.92
N VAL A 26 -1.53 5.62 1.80
CA VAL A 26 -0.58 6.71 1.53
C VAL A 26 0.57 6.57 2.50
N GLU A 27 1.78 6.39 1.98
CA GLU A 27 2.91 5.86 2.72
C GLU A 27 4.25 6.42 2.27
N THR A 28 5.27 6.22 3.09
CA THR A 28 6.67 6.44 2.72
C THR A 28 7.34 5.11 2.37
N VAL A 29 8.03 5.06 1.24
CA VAL A 29 8.81 3.89 0.83
C VAL A 29 10.04 3.74 1.74
N VAL A 30 10.20 2.57 2.36
CA VAL A 30 11.34 2.28 3.26
C VAL A 30 12.34 1.26 2.70
N GLU A 31 11.93 0.46 1.72
CA GLU A 31 12.76 -0.55 1.06
C GLU A 31 12.26 -0.77 -0.37
N VAL A 32 13.19 -0.88 -1.33
CA VAL A 32 12.90 -1.14 -2.75
C VAL A 32 13.79 -2.28 -3.21
N ARG A 33 13.24 -3.21 -4.00
CA ARG A 33 14.04 -4.28 -4.64
C ARG A 33 14.73 -3.74 -5.88
N GLU A 34 15.85 -4.36 -6.27
CA GLU A 34 16.64 -3.95 -7.44
C GLU A 34 15.85 -3.92 -8.77
N ASP A 35 14.79 -4.72 -8.90
CA ASP A 35 13.94 -4.82 -10.10
C ASP A 35 12.79 -3.82 -10.15
N VAL A 36 12.68 -2.91 -9.19
CA VAL A 36 11.61 -1.90 -9.09
C VAL A 36 12.18 -0.52 -9.42
N GLU A 37 11.69 0.09 -10.49
CA GLU A 37 12.25 1.34 -11.05
C GLU A 37 11.35 2.57 -10.89
N ASN A 38 10.09 2.40 -10.47
CA ASN A 38 9.11 3.49 -10.49
C ASN A 38 9.10 4.38 -9.23
N VAL A 39 9.79 3.96 -8.16
CA VAL A 39 9.85 4.64 -6.86
C VAL A 39 11.22 4.44 -6.22
N ASP A 40 11.60 5.37 -5.36
CA ASP A 40 12.84 5.34 -4.57
C ASP A 40 12.53 5.29 -3.06
N VAL A 41 13.51 4.88 -2.25
CA VAL A 41 13.40 4.96 -0.78
C VAL A 41 13.24 6.42 -0.36
N GLY A 42 12.26 6.69 0.49
CA GLY A 42 11.89 8.02 0.97
C GLY A 42 10.76 8.69 0.18
N ASP A 43 10.36 8.15 -0.98
CA ASP A 43 9.22 8.67 -1.72
C ASP A 43 7.93 8.55 -0.92
N MET A 44 7.11 9.60 -0.96
CA MET A 44 5.70 9.53 -0.60
C MET A 44 4.91 8.94 -1.77
N VAL A 45 4.17 7.88 -1.50
CA VAL A 45 3.46 7.11 -2.51
C VAL A 45 2.03 6.83 -2.10
N THR A 46 1.19 6.59 -3.09
CA THR A 46 -0.09 5.92 -2.93
C THR A 46 0.01 4.48 -3.43
N THR A 47 -0.73 3.56 -2.79
CA THR A 47 -0.71 2.13 -3.10
C THR A 47 -2.11 1.55 -3.28
N LEU A 48 -2.21 0.44 -4.04
CA LEU A 48 -3.45 -0.32 -4.24
C LEU A 48 -3.27 -1.83 -4.00
N GLY A 49 -4.27 -2.46 -3.37
CA GLY A 49 -4.37 -3.91 -3.15
C GLY A 49 -3.48 -4.48 -2.03
N GLY A 50 -2.85 -3.64 -1.20
CA GLY A 50 -2.05 -4.07 -0.04
C GLY A 50 -2.88 -4.26 1.24
N PRO A 51 -2.29 -4.73 2.35
CA PRO A 51 -2.86 -4.67 3.70
C PRO A 51 -2.44 -3.38 4.43
N ALA A 52 -2.87 -2.21 3.95
CA ALA A 52 -2.46 -0.89 4.42
C ALA A 52 -2.80 -0.60 5.90
N PHE A 53 -3.64 -1.41 6.54
CA PHE A 53 -3.82 -1.37 8.01
C PHE A 53 -2.69 -2.11 8.73
N ALA A 54 -1.46 -1.73 8.45
CA ALA A 54 -0.24 -2.27 9.04
C ALA A 54 0.83 -1.17 9.14
N GLU A 55 1.79 -1.34 10.05
CA GLU A 55 2.96 -0.44 10.15
C GLU A 55 3.88 -0.57 8.93
N TYR A 56 3.95 -1.78 8.35
CA TYR A 56 4.69 -2.08 7.13
C TYR A 56 3.96 -3.17 6.35
N TYR A 57 4.01 -3.10 5.03
CA TYR A 57 3.65 -4.21 4.16
C TYR A 57 4.39 -4.14 2.83
N LYS A 58 4.28 -5.23 2.07
CA LYS A 58 4.87 -5.36 0.75
C LYS A 58 3.78 -5.26 -0.30
N THR A 59 4.07 -4.54 -1.37
CA THR A 59 3.20 -4.45 -2.55
C THR A 59 4.02 -4.62 -3.82
N LYS A 60 3.35 -4.71 -4.97
CA LYS A 60 3.99 -4.80 -6.28
C LYS A 60 4.25 -3.39 -6.81
N GLY A 61 5.38 -3.16 -7.47
CA GLY A 61 5.71 -1.83 -8.03
C GLY A 61 4.61 -1.27 -8.94
N CYS A 62 3.90 -2.12 -9.70
CA CYS A 62 2.78 -1.71 -10.55
C CYS A 62 1.54 -1.19 -9.81
N ASN A 63 1.48 -1.39 -8.49
CA ASN A 63 0.40 -0.90 -7.63
C ASN A 63 0.83 0.32 -6.82
N VAL A 64 1.97 0.92 -7.13
CA VAL A 64 2.53 2.07 -6.41
C VAL A 64 2.72 3.23 -7.37
N VAL A 65 2.30 4.42 -6.95
CA VAL A 65 2.51 5.67 -7.69
C VAL A 65 3.04 6.73 -6.74
N ARG A 66 4.10 7.44 -7.16
CA ARG A 66 4.59 8.62 -6.45
C ARG A 66 3.50 9.67 -6.34
N MET A 67 3.37 10.26 -5.15
CA MET A 67 2.47 11.38 -4.97
C MET A 67 2.98 12.61 -5.74
N PRO A 68 2.09 13.46 -6.28
CA PRO A 68 2.48 14.74 -6.82
C PRO A 68 3.17 15.61 -5.76
N SER A 69 4.19 16.37 -6.17
CA SER A 69 4.84 17.36 -5.31
C SER A 69 3.90 18.51 -4.95
N GLY A 70 4.08 19.09 -3.76
CA GLY A 70 3.33 20.28 -3.33
C GLY A 70 1.97 19.99 -2.71
N ILE A 71 1.75 18.77 -2.23
CA ILE A 71 0.60 18.38 -1.41
C ILE A 71 1.09 18.25 0.02
N ASP A 72 0.54 19.05 0.93
CA ASP A 72 0.93 19.05 2.34
C ASP A 72 -0.11 18.36 3.25
N ASP A 73 -1.34 18.16 2.75
CA ASP A 73 -2.40 17.43 3.44
C ASP A 73 -2.85 16.22 2.60
N TYR A 74 -2.51 15.04 3.11
CA TYR A 74 -2.77 13.76 2.46
C TYR A 74 -4.07 13.10 2.95
N THR A 75 -4.78 13.72 3.91
CA THR A 75 -5.97 13.15 4.56
C THR A 75 -7.12 12.89 3.58
N LEU A 76 -7.14 13.61 2.46
CA LEU A 76 -8.18 13.54 1.43
C LEU A 76 -7.79 12.71 0.20
N TRP A 77 -6.61 12.09 0.19
CA TRP A 77 -6.11 11.36 -0.98
C TRP A 77 -6.72 9.96 -1.06
N ILE A 78 -7.89 9.86 -1.71
CA ILE A 78 -8.47 8.58 -2.12
C ILE A 78 -7.74 8.08 -3.36
N SER A 79 -7.30 6.82 -3.29
CA SER A 79 -6.21 6.30 -4.11
C SER A 79 -6.73 5.30 -5.13
N GLU A 80 -7.23 5.74 -6.27
CA GLU A 80 -7.50 4.83 -7.41
C GLU A 80 -6.52 5.09 -8.56
N PRO A 81 -5.23 4.68 -8.47
CA PRO A 81 -4.34 4.72 -9.62
C PRO A 81 -4.83 3.69 -10.66
N PRO A 82 -5.18 4.10 -11.90
CA PRO A 82 -5.49 3.14 -12.94
C PRO A 82 -4.21 2.33 -13.23
N CYS A 83 -4.29 1.01 -13.07
CA CYS A 83 -3.20 0.11 -13.43
C CYS A 83 -2.89 0.27 -14.93
N MET A 84 -1.88 1.07 -15.26
CA MET A 84 -1.38 1.16 -16.64
C MET A 84 -0.52 -0.07 -16.92
N ARG A 85 -1.04 -0.98 -17.72
CA ARG A 85 -0.22 -2.05 -18.32
C ARG A 85 0.81 -1.39 -19.24
N ARG A 86 2.10 -1.61 -18.96
CA ARG A 86 3.16 -1.44 -19.96
C ARG A 86 3.22 -2.69 -20.83
#